data_AF-A0A975BD36-F1
#
_entry.id   AF-A0A975BD36-F1
#
_cell.length_a   1.000
_cell.length_b   1.000
_cell.length_c   1.000
_cell.angle_alpha   90.00
_cell.angle_beta   90.00
_cell.angle_gamma   90.00
#
_symmetry.space_group_name_H-M   'P 1'
#
loop_
_entity.id
_entity.type
_entity.pdbx_description
1 polymer ?
#
loop_
_entity_poly.entity_id
_entity_poly.type
_entity_poly.pdbx_seq_one_letter_code
_entity_poly.pdbx_strand_id
1 'polypeptide(L)'
;MVFISHAKEDARIARKLNDDLESRGISTWFDEKDLLPGQNWKIVIRQAIKKSDFLIILLSEHSVTKRGFVQAEQKLAFDVMDEMPESDVFVIPIRISECEIPYGLEDIHHVDLFPDYDAGLDKILRAVFLPIIHKNRETT
;
A
#
# COMPACT_ATOMS: atom_id res chain seq x y z
N MET A 1 10.03 5.34 -1.24
CA MET A 1 9.74 3.93 -0.91
C MET A 1 8.23 3.73 -0.86
N VAL A 2 7.74 2.59 -1.33
CA VAL A 2 6.31 2.23 -1.34
C VAL A 2 6.05 1.09 -0.36
N PHE A 3 5.22 1.33 0.65
CA PHE A 3 4.75 0.26 1.54
C PHE A 3 3.53 -0.43 0.91
N ILE A 4 3.52 -1.76 0.83
CA ILE A 4 2.39 -2.53 0.29
C ILE A 4 1.67 -3.26 1.44
N SER A 5 0.52 -2.75 1.83
CA SER A 5 -0.38 -3.37 2.81
C SER A 5 -1.36 -4.30 2.10
N HIS A 6 -1.44 -5.56 2.53
CA HIS A 6 -2.31 -6.55 1.91
C HIS A 6 -2.83 -7.55 2.95
N ALA A 7 -3.91 -8.27 2.63
CA ALA A 7 -4.31 -9.41 3.42
C ALA A 7 -3.46 -10.61 3.00
N LYS A 8 -3.11 -11.50 3.92
CA LYS A 8 -2.39 -12.75 3.64
C LYS A 8 -2.97 -13.56 2.48
N GLU A 9 -4.29 -13.58 2.33
CA GLU A 9 -4.99 -14.25 1.23
C GLU A 9 -4.64 -13.65 -0.15
N ASP A 10 -4.21 -12.38 -0.17
CA ASP A 10 -3.87 -11.60 -1.36
C ASP A 10 -2.36 -11.55 -1.64
N ALA A 11 -1.55 -12.31 -0.90
CA ALA A 11 -0.08 -12.29 -1.01
C ALA A 11 0.44 -12.54 -2.43
N ARG A 12 -0.26 -13.35 -3.22
CA ARG A 12 0.12 -13.62 -4.61
C ARG A 12 0.08 -12.36 -5.48
N ILE A 13 -0.98 -11.56 -5.38
CA ILE A 13 -1.11 -10.33 -6.20
C ILE A 13 -0.24 -9.21 -5.64
N ALA A 14 -0.07 -9.15 -4.31
CA ALA A 14 0.86 -8.24 -3.66
C ALA A 14 2.31 -8.48 -4.13
N ARG A 15 2.75 -9.74 -4.20
CA ARG A 15 4.08 -10.10 -4.71
C ARG A 15 4.26 -9.74 -6.19
N LYS A 16 3.24 -9.99 -7.02
CA LYS A 16 3.29 -9.57 -8.43
C LYS A 16 3.46 -8.06 -8.54
N LEU A 17 2.66 -7.29 -7.82
CA LEU A 17 2.75 -5.82 -7.81
C LEU A 17 4.11 -5.35 -7.28
N ASN A 18 4.63 -5.98 -6.23
CA ASN A 18 5.98 -5.73 -5.74
C ASN A 18 7.03 -5.86 -6.85
N ASP A 19 7.04 -7.03 -7.51
CA ASP A 19 8.04 -7.34 -8.52
C ASP A 19 7.94 -6.37 -9.72
N ASP A 20 6.72 -6.03 -10.12
CA ASP A 20 6.46 -5.06 -11.19
C ASP A 20 6.96 -3.65 -10.81
N LEU A 21 6.74 -3.18 -9.57
CA LEU A 21 7.26 -1.91 -9.08
C LEU A 21 8.80 -1.91 -8.97
N GLU A 22 9.39 -2.96 -8.40
CA GLU A 22 10.84 -3.09 -8.25
C GLU A 22 11.54 -3.16 -9.62
N SER A 23 10.95 -3.85 -10.60
CA SER A 23 11.47 -3.90 -11.98
C SER A 23 11.54 -2.53 -12.67
N ARG A 24 10.76 -1.56 -12.18
CA ARG A 24 10.72 -0.16 -12.65
C ARG A 24 11.58 0.77 -11.79
N GLY A 25 12.38 0.23 -10.87
CA GLY A 25 13.28 0.98 -10.00
C GLY A 25 12.59 1.64 -8.80
N ILE A 26 11.34 1.25 -8.49
CA ILE A 26 10.61 1.74 -7.33
C ILE A 26 10.90 0.82 -6.16
N SER A 27 11.57 1.33 -5.13
CA SER A 27 11.84 0.56 -3.91
C SER A 27 10.55 0.35 -3.12
N THR A 28 10.25 -0.91 -2.82
CA THR A 28 9.07 -1.34 -2.07
C THR A 28 9.46 -1.86 -0.68
N TRP A 29 8.47 -1.93 0.21
CA TRP A 29 8.54 -2.65 1.47
C TRP A 29 7.30 -3.54 1.58
N PHE A 30 7.49 -4.83 1.86
CA PHE A 30 6.41 -5.75 2.15
C PHE A 30 6.84 -6.81 3.18
N ASP A 31 5.92 -7.13 4.09
CA ASP A 31 6.14 -7.93 5.30
C ASP A 31 6.77 -9.31 5.03
N GLU A 32 6.32 -10.04 4.00
CA GLU A 32 6.87 -11.37 3.69
C GLU A 32 8.37 -11.37 3.34
N LYS A 33 8.91 -10.23 2.87
CA LYS A 33 10.32 -10.08 2.48
C LYS A 33 11.14 -9.39 3.56
N ASP A 34 10.58 -8.35 4.16
CA ASP A 34 11.37 -7.39 4.94
C ASP A 34 11.26 -7.58 6.47
N LEU A 35 10.30 -8.40 6.94
CA LEU A 35 10.15 -8.71 8.36
C LEU A 35 11.02 -9.92 8.76
N LEU A 36 11.96 -9.72 9.67
CA LEU A 36 12.85 -10.79 10.16
C LEU A 36 12.28 -11.53 11.37
N PRO A 37 12.54 -12.85 11.51
CA PRO A 37 12.19 -13.60 12.72
C PRO A 37 12.77 -12.95 13.99
N GLY A 38 11.95 -12.85 15.03
CA GLY A 38 12.33 -12.26 16.31
C GLY A 38 12.12 -10.74 16.41
N GLN A 39 11.72 -10.07 15.33
CA GLN A 39 11.34 -8.66 15.39
C GLN A 39 9.93 -8.47 15.97
N ASN A 40 9.73 -7.37 16.70
CA ASN A 40 8.38 -6.92 17.04
C ASN A 40 7.75 -6.33 15.78
N TRP A 41 6.93 -7.14 15.11
CA TRP A 41 6.33 -6.81 13.82
C TRP A 41 5.58 -5.48 13.82
N LYS A 42 4.86 -5.15 14.91
CA LYS A 42 4.13 -3.87 15.02
C LYS A 42 5.05 -2.66 14.95
N ILE A 43 6.20 -2.74 15.61
CA ILE A 43 7.19 -1.66 15.63
C ILE A 43 7.81 -1.50 14.24
N VAL A 44 8.21 -2.61 13.61
CA VAL A 44 8.87 -2.60 12.31
C VAL A 44 7.93 -2.09 11.22
N ILE A 45 6.71 -2.61 11.14
CA ILE A 45 5.71 -2.16 10.16
C ILE A 45 5.41 -0.68 10.33
N ARG A 46 5.16 -0.23 11.57
CA ARG A 46 4.90 1.19 11.83
C ARG A 46 6.06 2.10 11.40
N GLN A 47 7.30 1.68 11.65
CA GLN A 47 8.47 2.43 11.19
C GLN A 47 8.60 2.41 9.67
N ALA A 48 8.28 1.29 9.02
CA ALA A 48 8.33 1.17 7.56
C ALA A 48 7.29 2.08 6.89
N ILE A 49 6.06 2.12 7.42
CA ILE A 49 5.01 3.04 6.93
C ILE A 49 5.47 4.50 7.08
N LYS A 50 5.96 4.90 8.27
CA LYS A 50 6.42 6.28 8.52
C LYS A 50 7.63 6.71 7.67
N LYS A 51 8.40 5.75 7.14
CA LYS A 51 9.54 6.02 6.25
C LYS A 51 9.18 5.94 4.77
N SER A 52 7.97 5.52 4.45
CA SER A 52 7.51 5.39 3.07
C SER A 52 6.99 6.73 2.57
N ASP A 53 7.09 6.96 1.26
CA ASP A 53 6.47 8.12 0.61
C ASP A 53 5.03 7.81 0.19
N PHE A 54 4.77 6.52 -0.06
CA PHE A 54 3.47 6.01 -0.50
C PHE A 54 3.08 4.79 0.33
N LEU A 55 1.78 4.70 0.62
CA LEU A 55 1.15 3.55 1.24
C LEU A 55 0.10 2.99 0.29
N ILE A 56 0.40 1.84 -0.32
CA ILE A 56 -0.55 1.07 -1.10
C ILE A 56 -1.36 0.18 -0.14
N ILE A 57 -2.69 0.21 -0.27
CA ILE A 57 -3.59 -0.67 0.48
C ILE A 57 -4.36 -1.52 -0.52
N LEU A 58 -4.08 -2.83 -0.53
CA LEU A 58 -4.82 -3.78 -1.36
C LEU A 58 -6.17 -4.13 -0.73
N LEU A 59 -7.23 -3.94 -1.53
CA LEU A 59 -8.62 -4.14 -1.17
C LEU A 59 -9.21 -5.30 -1.97
N SER A 60 -9.69 -6.32 -1.27
CA SER A 60 -10.39 -7.48 -1.80
C SER A 60 -11.62 -7.77 -0.95
N GLU A 61 -12.50 -8.66 -1.42
CA GLU A 61 -13.59 -9.16 -0.57
C GLU A 61 -13.03 -9.68 0.77
N HIS A 62 -11.89 -10.38 0.75
CA HIS A 62 -11.24 -10.92 1.95
C HIS A 62 -10.69 -9.86 2.89
N SER A 63 -10.24 -8.72 2.37
CA SER A 63 -9.73 -7.62 3.20
C SER A 63 -10.84 -6.75 3.79
N VAL A 64 -12.00 -6.63 3.12
CA VAL A 64 -13.07 -5.68 3.53
C VAL A 64 -14.23 -6.31 4.29
N THR A 65 -14.59 -7.58 4.02
CA THR A 65 -15.75 -8.23 4.65
C THR A 65 -15.53 -8.65 6.10
N LYS A 66 -14.28 -8.62 6.56
CA LYS A 66 -13.87 -8.96 7.91
C LYS A 66 -14.17 -7.82 8.90
N ARG A 67 -15.47 -7.52 9.13
CA ARG A 67 -15.90 -6.67 10.26
C ARG A 67 -15.40 -7.29 11.58
N GLY A 68 -14.43 -6.64 12.22
CA GLY A 68 -13.73 -7.16 13.41
C GLY A 68 -12.49 -8.03 13.15
N PHE A 69 -12.13 -8.26 11.89
CA PHE A 69 -11.05 -9.14 11.44
C PHE A 69 -10.13 -8.49 10.39
N VAL A 70 -10.08 -7.15 10.31
CA VAL A 70 -8.99 -6.46 9.62
C VAL A 70 -7.68 -7.06 10.15
N GLN A 71 -6.83 -7.60 9.27
CA GLN A 71 -5.59 -8.23 9.72
C GLN A 71 -4.81 -7.20 10.54
N ALA A 72 -4.13 -7.66 11.59
CA ALA A 72 -3.54 -6.75 12.57
C ALA A 72 -2.55 -5.76 11.92
N GLU A 73 -2.00 -6.10 10.76
CA GLU A 73 -1.14 -5.27 9.92
C GLU A 73 -1.91 -4.21 9.13
N GLN A 74 -3.02 -4.58 8.47
CA GLN A 74 -3.90 -3.62 7.80
C GLN A 74 -4.47 -2.61 8.81
N LYS A 75 -4.90 -3.09 9.98
CA LYS A 75 -5.38 -2.22 11.05
C LYS A 75 -4.27 -1.28 11.51
N LEU A 76 -3.07 -1.81 11.71
CA LEU A 76 -1.91 -0.98 12.06
C LEU A 76 -1.61 0.06 10.97
N ALA A 77 -1.79 -0.26 9.69
CA ALA A 77 -1.61 0.70 8.61
C ALA A 77 -2.62 1.85 8.68
N PHE A 78 -3.91 1.54 8.91
CA PHE A 78 -4.93 2.56 9.17
C PHE A 78 -4.62 3.38 10.44
N ASP A 79 -4.28 2.73 11.55
CA ASP A 79 -3.93 3.40 12.80
C ASP A 79 -2.73 4.34 12.61
N VAL A 80 -1.75 3.99 11.76
CA VAL A 80 -0.61 4.86 11.45
C VAL A 80 -1.01 6.00 10.53
N MET A 81 -1.90 5.77 9.55
CA MET A 81 -2.44 6.84 8.71
C MET A 81 -3.16 7.91 9.53
N ASP A 82 -4.02 7.50 10.47
CA ASP A 82 -4.80 8.42 11.32
C ASP A 82 -3.92 9.30 12.22
N GLU A 83 -2.69 8.86 12.51
CA GLU A 83 -1.71 9.62 13.29
C GLU A 83 -0.81 10.54 12.45
N MET A 84 -0.79 10.36 11.13
CA MET A 84 0.08 11.11 10.23
C MET A 84 -0.66 12.34 9.69
N PRO A 85 0.03 13.48 9.54
CA PRO A 85 -0.51 14.60 8.78
C PRO A 85 -0.92 14.14 7.38
N GLU A 86 -2.03 14.68 6.85
CA GLU A 86 -2.53 14.36 5.49
C GLU A 86 -1.48 14.61 4.38
N SER A 87 -0.43 15.38 4.66
CA SER A 87 0.66 15.70 3.74
C SER A 87 1.85 14.73 3.75
N ASP A 88 1.95 13.81 4.71
CA ASP A 88 3.21 13.07 4.94
C ASP A 88 3.36 11.81 4.10
N VAL A 89 2.28 11.04 3.90
CA VAL A 89 2.29 9.80 3.13
C VAL A 89 1.10 9.77 2.18
N PHE A 90 1.37 9.53 0.90
CA PHE A 90 0.33 9.45 -0.09
C PHE A 90 -0.29 8.04 -0.11
N VAL A 91 -1.56 7.94 0.28
CA VAL A 91 -2.30 6.68 0.36
C VAL A 91 -2.92 6.36 -0.99
N ILE A 92 -2.72 5.13 -1.48
CA ILE A 92 -3.25 4.64 -2.75
C ILE A 92 -4.06 3.37 -2.47
N PRO A 93 -5.39 3.48 -2.34
CA PRO A 93 -6.27 2.32 -2.27
C PRO A 93 -6.30 1.61 -3.62
N ILE A 94 -6.10 0.29 -3.61
CA ILE A 94 -6.08 -0.51 -4.83
C ILE A 94 -7.01 -1.70 -4.67
N ARG A 95 -8.06 -1.78 -5.47
CA ARG A 95 -8.93 -2.95 -5.47
C ARG A 95 -8.38 -4.01 -6.39
N ILE A 96 -8.34 -5.25 -5.90
CA ILE A 96 -7.88 -6.45 -6.62
C ILE A 96 -9.01 -7.44 -6.90
N SER A 97 -10.19 -7.20 -6.31
CA SER A 97 -11.46 -7.84 -6.65
C SER A 97 -12.61 -6.87 -6.42
N GLU A 98 -13.80 -7.23 -6.89
CA GLU A 98 -15.01 -6.50 -6.50
C GLU A 98 -15.15 -6.55 -4.97
N CYS A 99 -15.21 -5.36 -4.37
CA CYS A 99 -15.35 -5.18 -2.93
C CYS A 99 -15.91 -3.78 -2.63
N GLU A 100 -16.50 -3.60 -1.45
CA GLU A 100 -16.84 -2.28 -0.91
C GLU A 100 -15.57 -1.56 -0.42
N ILE A 101 -15.50 -0.24 -0.55
CA ILE A 101 -14.39 0.56 -0.02
C ILE A 101 -14.58 0.73 1.50
N PRO A 102 -13.57 0.41 2.33
CA PRO A 102 -13.65 0.61 3.78
C PRO A 102 -13.77 2.08 4.19
N TYR A 103 -14.31 2.30 5.39
CA TYR A 103 -14.36 3.63 6.02
C TYR A 103 -12.98 4.24 6.20
N GLY A 104 -12.86 5.54 5.90
CA GLY A 104 -11.62 6.31 5.89
C GLY A 104 -10.90 6.32 4.53
N LEU A 105 -11.37 5.53 3.56
CA LEU A 105 -10.84 5.51 2.19
C LEU A 105 -11.85 5.98 1.14
N GLU A 106 -13.08 6.32 1.52
CA GLU A 106 -14.15 6.67 0.56
C GLU A 106 -13.84 7.93 -0.24
N ASP A 107 -13.21 8.90 0.40
CA ASP A 107 -12.84 10.18 -0.21
C ASP A 107 -11.48 10.12 -0.94
N ILE A 108 -10.79 8.98 -0.89
CA ILE A 108 -9.51 8.77 -1.57
C ILE A 108 -9.75 8.02 -2.88
N HIS A 109 -9.29 8.61 -3.98
CA HIS A 109 -9.41 7.99 -5.30
C HIS A 109 -8.65 6.66 -5.34
N HIS A 110 -9.33 5.57 -5.72
CA HIS A 110 -8.76 4.22 -5.79
C HIS A 110 -8.36 3.84 -7.22
N VAL A 111 -7.61 2.75 -7.33
CA VAL A 111 -7.28 2.09 -8.61
C VAL A 111 -7.80 0.67 -8.59
N ASP A 112 -8.43 0.21 -9.68
CA ASP A 112 -8.73 -1.20 -9.86
C ASP A 112 -7.60 -1.89 -10.64
N LEU A 113 -7.13 -3.05 -10.16
CA LEU A 113 -6.23 -3.96 -10.88
C LEU A 113 -7.00 -5.08 -11.62
N PHE A 114 -8.31 -4.96 -11.70
CA PHE A 114 -9.22 -5.87 -12.40
C PHE A 114 -10.28 -5.06 -13.16
N PRO A 115 -10.86 -5.59 -14.24
CA PRO A 115 -10.48 -6.84 -14.90
C PRO A 115 -9.14 -6.74 -15.65
N ASP A 116 -8.60 -5.53 -15.83
CA ASP A 116 -7.35 -5.27 -16.56
C ASP A 116 -6.24 -4.83 -15.58
N TYR A 117 -5.30 -5.76 -15.34
CA TYR A 117 -4.18 -5.52 -14.44
C TYR A 117 -3.21 -4.47 -14.97
N ASP A 118 -2.89 -4.53 -16.27
CA ASP A 118 -1.83 -3.69 -16.85
C ASP A 118 -2.29 -2.22 -16.91
N ALA A 119 -3.56 -2.00 -17.24
CA ALA A 119 -4.15 -0.65 -17.19
C ALA A 119 -4.18 -0.07 -15.77
N GLY A 120 -4.41 -0.90 -14.75
CA GLY A 120 -4.33 -0.50 -13.35
C GLY A 120 -2.89 -0.20 -12.91
N LEU A 121 -1.94 -1.06 -13.28
CA LEU A 121 -0.51 -0.88 -13.00
C LEU A 121 0.01 0.45 -13.57
N ASP A 122 -0.35 0.79 -14.80
CA ASP A 122 0.03 2.07 -15.42
C ASP A 122 -0.45 3.28 -14.61
N LYS A 123 -1.65 3.22 -14.02
CA LYS A 123 -2.18 4.29 -13.15
C LYS A 123 -1.37 4.39 -11.85
N ILE A 124 -1.03 3.26 -11.23
CA ILE A 124 -0.22 3.21 -10.01
C ILE A 124 1.17 3.80 -10.28
N LEU A 125 1.82 3.39 -11.37
CA LEU A 125 3.13 3.90 -11.76
C LEU A 125 3.10 5.43 -11.94
N ARG A 126 2.06 5.98 -12.59
CA ARG A 126 1.91 7.44 -12.71
C ARG A 126 1.77 8.12 -11.34
N ALA A 127 0.96 7.56 -10.45
CA ALA A 127 0.75 8.10 -9.11
C ALA A 127 2.04 8.10 -8.27
N VAL A 128 2.88 7.09 -8.42
CA VAL A 128 4.14 6.97 -7.68
C VAL A 128 5.28 7.79 -8.32
N PHE A 129 5.39 7.82 -9.65
CA PHE A 129 6.47 8.55 -10.34
C PHE A 129 6.34 10.07 -10.29
N LEU A 130 5.11 10.61 -10.39
CA LEU A 130 4.91 12.07 -10.46
C LEU A 130 5.43 12.80 -9.21
N PRO A 131 5.11 12.40 -7.97
CA PRO A 131 5.59 13.10 -6.79
C PRO A 131 7.09 12.87 -6.52
N ILE A 132 7.65 11.70 -6.87
CA ILE A 132 9.09 11.44 -6.72
C ILE A 132 9.93 12.45 -7.51
N ILE A 133 9.49 12.79 -8.73
CA ILE A 133 10.19 13.79 -9.56
C ILE A 133 10.13 15.19 -8.93
N HIS A 134 9.02 15.57 -8.30
CA HIS A 134 8.89 16.88 -7.67
C HIS A 134 9.73 16.98 -6.39
N LYS A 135 9.73 15.94 -5.56
CA LYS A 135 10.51 15.89 -4.32
C LYS A 135 12.02 16.01 -4.58
N ASN A 136 12.52 15.36 -5.65
CA ASN A 136 13.92 15.45 -6.05
C ASN A 136 14.34 16.82 -6.61
N ARG A 137 13.38 17.64 -7.10
CA ARG A 137 13.67 18.99 -7.62
C ARG A 137 13.73 20.07 -6.55
N GLU A 138 13.13 19.84 -5.38
CA GLU A 138 13.17 20.77 -4.25
C GLU A 138 14.41 20.58 -3.35
N THR A 139 15.18 19.51 -3.56
CA THR A 139 16.41 19.20 -2.80
C THR A 139 17.72 19.51 -3.54
N THR A 140 17.66 20.18 -4.69
CA THR A 140 18.84 20.65 -5.46
C THR A 140 18.88 22.17 -5.50
#